data_AF-A0A916LJV8-F1
#
_entry.id   AF-A0A916LJV8-F1
#
_cell.length_a   1.000
_cell.length_b   1.000
_cell.length_c   1.000
_cell.angle_alpha   90.00
_cell.angle_beta   90.00
_cell.angle_gamma   90.00
#
_symmetry.space_group_name_H-M   'P 1'
#
loop_
_entity.id
_entity.type
_entity.pdbx_description
1 polymer ?
#
loop_
_entity_poly.entity_id
_entity_poly.type
_entity_poly.pdbx_seq_one_letter_code
_entity_poly.pdbx_strand_id
1 'polypeptide(L)' 'EESLEPLRSFILPGGTFLASFLHLARTVCRRAERRIVSLSEKEKINENIIPFVNRLSDLFFTLARYANKIENVDDIKWIG' A
#
# COMPACT_ATOMS: atom_id res chain seq x y z
N GLU A 1 -12.87 -6.35 -3.04
CA GLU A 1 -12.53 -5.50 -4.21
C GLU A 1 -13.74 -5.05 -5.00
N GLU A 2 -14.80 -5.86 -5.05
CA GLU A 2 -16.05 -5.61 -5.79
C GLU A 2 -16.83 -4.33 -5.45
N SER A 3 -16.37 -3.56 -4.46
CA SER A 3 -17.03 -2.33 -4.01
C SER A 3 -16.17 -1.08 -4.22
N LEU A 4 -14.89 -1.18 -4.58
CA LEU A 4 -14.08 0.01 -4.84
C LEU A 4 -14.16 0.39 -6.32
N GLU A 5 -14.40 1.68 -6.58
CA GLU A 5 -14.34 2.20 -7.94
C GLU A 5 -12.97 1.93 -8.57
N PRO A 6 -12.91 1.54 -9.85
CA PRO A 6 -11.65 1.25 -10.53
C PRO A 6 -10.77 2.51 -10.58
N LEU A 7 -9.51 2.35 -10.21
CA LEU A 7 -8.55 3.45 -10.20
C LEU A 7 -8.11 3.78 -11.64
N ARG A 8 -8.41 4.98 -12.12
CA ARG A 8 -7.98 5.47 -13.45
C ARG A 8 -6.85 6.49 -13.40
N SER A 9 -6.46 6.90 -12.20
CA SER A 9 -5.50 7.96 -11.92
C SER A 9 -4.77 7.65 -10.62
N PHE A 10 -3.57 8.20 -10.44
CA PHE A 10 -2.92 8.16 -9.13
C PHE A 10 -3.78 8.84 -8.07
N ILE A 11 -3.71 8.33 -6.85
CA ILE A 11 -4.34 8.94 -5.67
C ILE A 11 -3.26 9.48 -4.75
N LEU A 12 -3.53 10.64 -4.18
CA LEU A 12 -2.72 11.22 -3.12
C LEU A 12 -2.97 10.42 -1.83
N PRO A 13 -1.89 10.09 -1.07
CA PRO A 13 -2.04 9.37 0.18
C PRO A 13 -2.75 10.26 1.21
N GLY A 14 -4.01 9.96 1.51
CA GLY A 14 -4.81 10.77 2.42
C GLY A 14 -6.28 10.37 2.44
N GLY A 15 -7.13 11.31 2.85
CA GLY A 15 -8.55 11.09 3.13
C GLY A 15 -8.78 11.05 4.64
N THR A 16 -9.19 9.91 5.16
CA THR A 16 -9.40 9.68 6.60
C THR A 16 -8.09 9.52 7.36
N PHE A 17 -8.14 9.64 8.69
CA PHE A 17 -7.00 9.35 9.56
C PHE A 17 -6.54 7.90 9.37
N LEU A 18 -7.46 6.93 9.40
CA LEU A 18 -7.15 5.52 9.20
C LEU A 18 -6.50 5.25 7.82
N ALA A 19 -7.06 5.81 6.74
CA ALA A 19 -6.47 5.68 5.40
C ALA A 19 -5.06 6.27 5.32
N SER A 20 -4.84 7.42 5.97
CA SER A 20 -3.52 8.05 6.04
C SER A 20 -2.49 7.16 6.75
N PHE A 21 -2.87 6.54 7.86
CA PHE A 21 -2.02 5.57 8.57
C PHE A 21 -1.75 4.30 7.75
N LEU A 22 -2.74 3.82 6.99
CA LEU A 22 -2.57 2.68 6.09
C LEU A 22 -1.62 3.02 4.92
N HIS A 23 -1.71 4.22 4.36
CA HIS A 23 -0.73 4.71 3.40
C HIS A 23 0.67 4.85 4.01
N LEU A 24 0.79 5.29 5.26
CA LEU A 24 2.07 5.29 5.97
C LEU A 24 2.61 3.87 6.13
N ALA A 25 1.80 2.92 6.59
CA ALA A 25 2.18 1.50 6.72
C ALA A 25 2.66 0.93 5.38
N ARG A 26 1.99 1.26 4.28
CA ARG A 26 2.42 0.90 2.92
C ARG A 26 3.84 1.40 2.60
N THR A 27 4.17 2.65 2.94
CA THR A 27 5.52 3.19 2.71
C THR A 27 6.59 2.50 3.57
N VAL A 28 6.25 2.16 4.82
CA VAL A 28 7.14 1.39 5.71
C VAL A 28 7.37 -0.01 5.16
N CYS A 29 6.32 -0.67 4.69
CA CYS A 29 6.38 -2.00 4.06
C CYS A 29 7.29 -2.00 2.82
N ARG A 30 7.10 -1.03 1.91
CA ARG A 30 7.97 -0.84 0.73
C ARG A 30 9.42 -0.53 1.09
N ARG A 31 9.66 0.18 2.20
CA ARG A 31 11.02 0.43 2.72
C ARG A 31 11.64 -0.84 3.28
N ALA A 32 10.87 -1.67 3.97
CA ALA A 32 11.33 -2.98 4.45
C ALA A 32 11.66 -3.92 3.27
N GLU A 33 10.80 -3.98 2.26
CA GLU A 33 11.04 -4.74 1.02
C GLU A 33 12.38 -4.40 0.38
N ARG A 34 12.70 -3.11 0.20
CA ARG A 34 14.00 -2.69 -0.36
C ARG A 34 15.19 -3.21 0.47
N ARG A 35 15.07 -3.20 1.80
CA ARG A 35 16.13 -3.73 2.70
C ARG A 35 16.24 -5.26 2.59
N ILE A 36 15.12 -5.95 2.47
CA ILE A 36 15.09 -7.42 2.28
C ILE A 36 15.74 -7.80 0.95
N VAL A 37 15.44 -7.06 -0.14
CA VAL A 37 16.09 -7.27 -1.44
C VAL A 37 17.60 -7.07 -1.34
N SER A 38 18.06 -5.97 -0.73
CA SER A 38 19.49 -5.74 -0.51
C SER A 38 20.17 -6.81 0.36
N LEU A 39 19.42 -7.46 1.27
CA LEU A 39 19.92 -8.59 2.05
C LEU A 39 19.98 -9.87 1.21
N SER A 40 18.98 -10.11 0.36
CA SER A 40 18.90 -11.29 -0.50
C SER A 40 20.06 -11.40 -1.49
N GLU A 41 20.67 -10.27 -1.86
CA GLU A 41 21.87 -10.21 -2.70
C GLU A 41 23.13 -10.71 -1.97
N LYS A 42 23.13 -10.74 -0.63
CA LYS A 42 24.29 -11.08 0.20
C LYS A 42 24.15 -12.43 0.88
N GLU A 43 22.93 -12.78 1.27
CA GLU A 43 22.62 -13.95 2.09
C GLU A 43 21.44 -14.72 1.51
N LYS A 44 21.43 -16.04 1.68
CA LYS A 44 20.28 -16.86 1.30
C LYS A 44 19.12 -16.59 2.27
N ILE A 45 18.03 -16.05 1.74
CA ILE A 45 16.79 -15.82 2.50
C ILE A 45 15.66 -16.72 2.00
N ASN A 46 14.57 -16.78 2.75
CA ASN A 46 13.35 -17.48 2.30
C ASN A 46 12.76 -16.76 1.07
N GLU A 47 12.65 -17.46 -0.05
CA GLU A 47 12.15 -16.95 -1.34
C GLU A 47 10.74 -16.35 -1.25
N ASN A 48 9.93 -16.79 -0.28
CA ASN A 48 8.55 -16.32 -0.12
C ASN A 48 8.44 -14.95 0.56
N ILE A 49 9.50 -14.45 1.20
CA ILE A 49 9.40 -13.23 2.01
C ILE A 49 9.27 -11.98 1.15
N ILE A 50 9.95 -11.91 0.01
CA ILE A 50 9.86 -10.78 -0.92
C ILE A 50 8.45 -10.71 -1.55
N PRO A 51 7.91 -11.77 -2.16
CA PRO A 51 6.53 -11.78 -2.66
C PRO A 51 5.49 -11.47 -1.58
N PHE A 52 5.68 -11.96 -0.36
CA PHE A 52 4.78 -11.69 0.75
C PHE A 52 4.74 -10.19 1.11
N VAL A 53 5.90 -9.57 1.33
CA VAL A 53 5.98 -8.13 1.67
C VAL A 53 5.46 -7.27 0.52
N ASN A 54 5.72 -7.68 -0.73
CA ASN A 54 5.16 -7.04 -1.92
C ASN A 54 3.62 -7.01 -1.88
N ARG A 55 2.98 -8.18 -1.70
CA ARG A 55 1.51 -8.30 -1.58
C ARG A 55 0.95 -7.58 -0.36
N LEU A 56 1.66 -7.59 0.76
CA LEU A 56 1.24 -6.89 1.97
C LEU A 56 1.15 -5.37 1.74
N SER A 57 2.06 -4.81 0.96
CA SER A 57 1.98 -3.38 0.62
C SER A 57 0.82 -3.05 -0.31
N ASP A 58 0.43 -3.96 -1.21
CA ASP A 58 -0.78 -3.82 -2.04
C ASP A 58 -2.04 -3.90 -1.18
N LEU A 59 -2.07 -4.82 -0.19
CA LEU A 59 -3.15 -4.90 0.78
C LEU A 59 -3.32 -3.58 1.54
N PHE A 60 -2.23 -2.96 2.01
CA PHE A 60 -2.33 -1.65 2.67
C PHE A 60 -2.87 -0.56 1.76
N PHE A 61 -2.57 -0.60 0.45
CA PHE A 61 -3.17 0.31 -0.51
C PHE A 61 -4.67 0.09 -0.64
N THR A 62 -5.12 -1.16 -0.80
CA THR A 62 -6.55 -1.50 -0.90
C THR A 62 -7.30 -1.16 0.39
N LEU A 63 -6.72 -1.43 1.56
CA LEU A 63 -7.30 -1.10 2.85
C LEU A 63 -7.42 0.41 3.06
N ALA A 64 -6.43 1.20 2.62
CA ALA A 64 -6.51 2.66 2.74
C ALA A 64 -7.72 3.22 1.97
N ARG A 65 -7.91 2.75 0.74
CA ARG A 65 -9.07 3.12 -0.09
C ARG A 65 -10.39 2.64 0.50
N TYR A 66 -10.39 1.44 1.07
CA TYR A 66 -11.58 0.89 1.74
C TYR A 66 -11.94 1.68 3.00
N ALA A 67 -10.96 2.12 3.79
CA ALA A 67 -11.17 2.97 4.95
C ALA A 67 -11.79 4.32 4.57
N ASN A 68 -11.31 4.95 3.48
CA ASN A 68 -11.94 6.15 2.93
C ASN A 68 -13.40 5.89 2.52
N LYS A 69 -13.65 4.79 1.81
CA LYS A 69 -15.00 4.41 1.38
C LYS A 69 -15.97 4.21 2.55
N ILE A 70 -15.57 3.52 3.62
CA ILE A 70 -16.44 3.27 4.78
C ILE A 70 -16.94 4.57 5.41
N GLU A 71 -16.07 5.58 5.46
CA GLU A 71 -16.36 6.91 6.01
C GLU A 71 -16.99 7.87 4.98
N ASN A 72 -17.34 7.39 3.79
CA ASN A 72 -17.83 8.19 2.66
C ASN A 72 -16.92 9.38 2.30
N VAL A 73 -15.60 9.20 2.43
CA VAL A 73 -14.59 10.16 1.98
C VAL A 73 -14.04 9.69 0.64
N ASP A 74 -14.04 10.56 -0.36
CA ASP A 74 -13.48 10.25 -1.67
C ASP A 74 -11.95 10.21 -1.65
N ASP A 75 -11.37 9.29 -2.42
CA ASP A 75 -9.93 9.27 -2.67
C ASP A 75 -9.53 10.54 -3.45
N ILE A 76 -8.51 11.25 -2.95
CA ILE A 76 -8.01 12.47 -3.59
C ILE A 76 -7.21 12.08 -4.83
N LYS A 77 -7.72 12.42 -6.01
CA LYS A 77 -7.02 12.17 -7.28
C LYS A 77 -5.86 13.14 -7.46
N TRP A 78 -4.73 12.65 -7.93
CA TRP A 78 -3.63 13.50 -8.36
C TRP A 78 -3.98 14.15 -9.71
N ILE A 79 -4.12 15.47 -9.68
CA ILE A 79 -4.29 16.34 -10.84
C ILE A 79 -2.90 16.89 -11.19
N GLY A 80 -2.27 16.30 -12.19
CA GLY A 80 -0.96 16.75 -12.69
C GLY A 80 -1.02 18.14 -13.30
#